data_AF-A0A8H7PJL8-F1
#
_entry.id   AF-A0A8H7PJL8-F1
#
_cell.length_a   1.000
_cell.length_b   1.000
_cell.length_c   1.000
_cell.angle_alpha   90.00
_cell.angle_beta   90.00
_cell.angle_gamma   90.00
#
_symmetry.space_group_name_H-M   'P 1'
#
loop_
_entity.id
_entity.type
_entity.pdbx_description
1 polymer ?
#
loop_
_entity_poly.entity_id
_entity_poly.type
_entity_poly.pdbx_seq_one_letter_code
_entity_poly.pdbx_strand_id
1 'polypeptide(L)'
;FPGEELPLLSSHNFFRQKTCQFSNFTLSAFRNLIMSSLRNAVQRRNHKERGQLASRERLGLLEKKKDYVLRAKDFHSKEKRLKALREKAAQRNPDEFYFKMINSNTKGGKHVTERNAALPVEMISMLKSQDKNYIKTQREISKKKMQRLQESLHFIDDQDMDEEDMLAGFSDEGEDEEEEEQNQKSKKSNHVVFVDTEEEVKKFNPAKHLNTLPELVNRKFNRPTVDTLKKNVIANASVDSDDENEKEMKKARRMKYKELASRIVREQQLSKAEREIEIQRAIQSKGKKKRVGTDENGLPVYKWKADRKK
;
A
#
# COMPACT_ATOMS: atom_id res chain seq x y z
N PHE A 1 -15.66 43.60 -59.18
CA PHE A 1 -16.97 43.94 -59.77
C PHE A 1 -18.02 42.96 -59.24
N PRO A 2 -19.24 43.44 -58.93
CA PRO A 2 -20.06 43.00 -57.80
C PRO A 2 -21.44 42.44 -58.20
N GLY A 3 -22.27 42.10 -57.19
CA GLY A 3 -23.74 41.86 -57.29
C GLY A 3 -24.13 40.40 -56.99
N GLU A 4 -25.14 40.05 -56.18
CA GLU A 4 -26.32 40.72 -55.60
C GLU A 4 -26.70 39.94 -54.31
N GLU A 5 -26.87 40.62 -53.17
CA GLU A 5 -28.14 41.06 -52.52
C GLU A 5 -29.01 39.97 -51.88
N LEU A 6 -29.20 40.04 -50.55
CA LEU A 6 -30.47 39.80 -49.82
C LEU A 6 -30.37 40.45 -48.40
N PRO A 7 -31.50 40.75 -47.72
CA PRO A 7 -31.79 42.11 -47.25
C PRO A 7 -31.58 42.37 -45.74
N LEU A 8 -31.48 43.67 -45.44
CA LEU A 8 -31.53 44.30 -44.14
C LEU A 8 -32.96 44.32 -43.57
N LEU A 9 -33.13 43.89 -42.31
CA LEU A 9 -34.30 44.23 -41.48
C LEU A 9 -33.84 44.76 -40.12
N SER A 10 -33.67 46.09 -40.10
CA SER A 10 -34.05 47.05 -39.06
C SER A 10 -34.59 46.47 -37.74
N SER A 11 -33.77 46.52 -36.68
CA SER A 11 -34.22 46.51 -35.30
C SER A 11 -34.77 47.89 -34.92
N HIS A 12 -36.09 48.07 -35.03
CA HIS A 12 -36.79 49.23 -34.49
C HIS A 12 -36.86 49.13 -32.95
N ASN A 13 -36.09 49.99 -32.28
CA ASN A 13 -36.30 50.34 -30.88
C ASN A 13 -37.64 51.07 -30.74
N PHE A 14 -38.67 50.38 -30.27
CA PHE A 14 -39.93 51.03 -29.89
C PHE A 14 -39.88 51.45 -28.43
N PHE A 15 -39.45 52.70 -28.23
CA PHE A 15 -39.58 53.45 -26.99
C PHE A 15 -41.07 53.76 -26.78
N ARG A 16 -41.75 53.06 -25.88
CA ARG A 16 -43.13 53.40 -25.47
C ARG A 16 -43.13 53.99 -24.07
N GLN A 17 -43.38 55.30 -24.07
CA GLN A 17 -43.57 56.20 -22.94
C GLN A 17 -44.60 55.60 -21.95
N LYS A 18 -44.20 55.50 -20.68
CA LYS A 18 -45.17 55.40 -19.57
C LYS A 18 -45.37 56.81 -19.04
N THR A 19 -46.56 57.33 -19.29
CA THR A 19 -47.10 58.56 -18.72
C THR A 19 -47.12 58.46 -17.19
N CYS A 20 -46.37 59.34 -16.53
CA CYS A 20 -46.53 59.63 -15.11
C CYS A 20 -47.85 60.37 -14.92
N GLN A 21 -48.83 59.73 -14.27
CA GLN A 21 -49.91 60.47 -13.63
C GLN A 21 -49.48 60.80 -12.20
N PHE A 22 -49.32 62.10 -11.98
CA PHE A 22 -49.27 62.74 -10.67
C PHE A 22 -50.60 62.53 -9.95
N SER A 23 -50.56 62.00 -8.74
CA SER A 23 -51.61 62.22 -7.76
C SER A 23 -50.98 62.40 -6.37
N ASN A 24 -50.88 63.67 -5.99
CA ASN A 24 -50.98 64.23 -4.64
C ASN A 24 -50.13 63.58 -3.53
N PHE A 25 -48.92 64.11 -3.42
CA PHE A 25 -48.16 64.23 -2.17
C PHE A 25 -48.97 65.08 -1.17
N THR A 26 -49.57 64.45 -0.16
CA THR A 26 -49.92 65.16 1.08
C THR A 26 -48.77 64.99 2.06
N LEU A 27 -48.15 66.12 2.42
CA LEU A 27 -47.18 66.22 3.51
C LEU A 27 -47.78 65.66 4.81
N SER A 28 -47.23 64.54 5.25
CA SER A 28 -47.15 64.18 6.66
C SER A 28 -45.66 64.12 7.02
N ALA A 29 -45.01 65.29 6.95
CA ALA A 29 -43.80 65.50 7.73
C ALA A 29 -44.25 65.66 9.19
N PHE A 30 -44.01 64.65 10.04
CA PHE A 30 -43.58 64.78 11.44
C PHE A 30 -43.50 63.38 12.08
N ARG A 31 -42.37 63.11 12.76
CA ARG A 31 -41.99 61.91 13.55
C ARG A 31 -41.66 60.67 12.71
N ASN A 32 -40.44 60.16 12.60
CA ASN A 32 -39.30 60.19 13.51
C ASN A 32 -38.00 60.05 12.70
N LEU A 33 -37.33 61.17 12.40
CA LEU A 33 -35.86 61.17 12.31
C LEU A 33 -35.33 61.12 13.76
N ILE A 34 -35.43 59.96 14.41
CA ILE A 34 -34.62 59.69 15.60
C ILE A 34 -33.26 59.22 15.07
N MET A 35 -32.38 60.21 14.93
CA MET A 35 -30.95 60.06 14.73
C MET A 35 -30.40 58.96 15.65
N SER A 36 -29.78 57.94 15.06
CA SER A 36 -28.95 56.97 15.79
C SER A 36 -27.59 57.57 16.19
N SER A 37 -27.54 58.85 16.56
CA SER A 37 -26.27 59.55 16.83
C SER A 37 -25.75 59.35 18.27
N LEU A 38 -26.63 59.20 19.27
CA LEU A 38 -26.25 58.86 20.66
C LEU A 38 -26.48 57.37 21.01
N ARG A 39 -27.19 56.62 20.17
CA ARG A 39 -27.49 55.19 20.38
C ARG A 39 -26.31 54.26 20.12
N ASN A 40 -25.27 54.76 19.43
CA ASN A 40 -23.99 54.08 19.17
C ASN A 40 -22.85 54.59 20.07
N ALA A 41 -23.04 55.72 20.77
CA ALA A 41 -22.05 56.30 21.70
C ALA A 41 -21.97 55.53 23.04
N VAL A 42 -23.07 54.87 23.43
CA VAL A 42 -23.12 53.94 24.57
C VAL A 42 -23.07 52.51 24.03
N GLN A 43 -22.02 51.76 24.40
CA GLN A 43 -21.91 50.35 23.99
C GLN A 43 -23.10 49.54 24.53
N ARG A 44 -23.86 48.93 23.62
CA ARG A 44 -24.92 48.00 23.98
C ARG A 44 -24.30 46.69 24.45
N ARG A 45 -24.87 46.11 25.50
CA ARG A 45 -24.42 44.81 26.02
C ARG A 45 -24.66 43.74 24.96
N ASN A 46 -23.60 43.03 24.58
CA ASN A 46 -23.71 41.89 23.69
C ASN A 46 -24.24 40.68 24.49
N HIS A 47 -25.37 40.12 24.06
CA HIS A 47 -25.92 38.92 24.68
C HIS A 47 -25.30 37.67 24.05
N LYS A 48 -24.49 36.95 24.83
CA LYS A 48 -23.86 35.70 24.40
C LYS A 48 -24.87 34.56 24.38
N GLU A 49 -24.74 33.68 23.40
CA GLU A 49 -25.58 32.48 23.28
C GLU A 49 -25.14 31.42 24.31
N ARG A 50 -26.09 30.67 24.87
CA ARG A 50 -25.82 29.59 25.83
C ARG A 50 -25.48 28.28 25.12
N GLY A 51 -24.57 27.50 25.70
CA GLY A 51 -24.21 26.15 25.23
C GLY A 51 -25.29 25.08 25.50
N GLN A 52 -24.98 23.84 25.11
CA GLN A 52 -25.78 22.64 25.44
C GLN A 52 -25.61 22.27 26.92
N LEU A 53 -26.60 21.61 27.52
CA LEU A 53 -26.47 21.06 28.88
C LEU A 53 -25.43 19.93 28.89
N ALA A 54 -24.56 19.89 29.90
CA ALA A 54 -23.49 18.89 30.01
C ALA A 54 -23.99 17.43 29.93
N SER A 55 -25.12 17.12 30.57
CA SER A 55 -25.72 15.77 30.51
C SER A 55 -26.22 15.36 29.11
N ARG A 56 -26.40 16.33 28.20
CA ARG A 56 -26.90 16.12 26.83
C ARG A 56 -25.86 16.47 25.76
N GLU A 57 -24.62 16.70 26.16
CA GLU A 57 -23.53 17.04 25.25
C GLU A 57 -23.30 15.94 24.20
N ARG A 58 -23.59 14.67 24.54
CA ARG A 58 -23.57 13.53 23.61
C ARG A 58 -24.44 13.73 22.36
N LEU A 59 -25.50 14.53 22.43
CA LEU A 59 -26.40 14.80 21.29
C LEU A 59 -25.85 15.87 20.33
N GLY A 60 -24.67 16.42 20.63
CA GLY A 60 -24.03 17.47 19.87
C GLY A 60 -24.51 18.87 20.23
N LEU A 61 -24.23 19.81 19.33
CA LEU A 61 -24.50 21.23 19.51
C LEU A 61 -25.99 21.50 19.65
N LEU A 62 -26.36 22.32 20.63
CA LEU A 62 -27.74 22.78 20.82
C LEU A 62 -28.11 23.79 19.74
N GLU A 63 -28.81 23.33 18.72
CA GLU A 63 -29.23 24.16 17.59
C GLU A 63 -30.02 25.39 18.03
N LYS A 64 -29.68 26.53 17.44
CA LYS A 64 -30.37 27.81 17.66
C LYS A 64 -31.16 28.22 16.44
N LYS A 65 -31.86 29.36 16.54
CA LYS A 65 -32.71 29.88 15.46
C LYS A 65 -31.92 30.07 14.16
N LYS A 66 -30.66 30.47 14.23
CA LYS A 66 -29.77 30.63 13.07
C LYS A 66 -29.55 29.29 12.36
N ASP A 67 -29.19 28.26 13.11
CA ASP A 67 -28.94 26.91 12.59
C ASP A 67 -30.21 26.30 12.02
N TYR A 68 -31.34 26.46 12.71
CA TYR A 68 -32.66 26.04 12.22
C TYR A 68 -32.99 26.67 10.86
N VAL A 69 -32.75 27.97 10.71
CA VAL A 69 -33.02 28.67 9.45
C VAL A 69 -32.13 28.13 8.33
N LEU A 70 -30.85 27.84 8.60
CA LEU A 70 -29.95 27.23 7.62
C LEU A 70 -30.42 25.83 7.22
N ARG A 71 -30.78 24.98 8.19
CA ARG A 71 -31.31 23.64 7.94
C ARG A 71 -32.62 23.67 7.15
N ALA A 72 -33.56 24.53 7.53
CA ALA A 72 -34.84 24.66 6.83
C ALA A 72 -34.64 25.13 5.38
N LYS A 73 -33.74 26.09 5.14
CA LYS A 73 -33.39 26.53 3.78
C LYS A 73 -32.76 25.42 2.95
N ASP A 74 -31.83 24.64 3.51
CA ASP A 74 -31.24 23.49 2.81
C ASP A 74 -32.29 22.41 2.49
N PHE A 75 -33.16 22.07 3.45
CA PHE A 75 -34.24 21.12 3.27
C PHE A 75 -35.17 21.54 2.13
N HIS A 76 -35.70 22.77 2.16
CA HIS A 76 -36.58 23.26 1.10
C HIS A 76 -35.87 23.42 -0.25
N SER A 77 -34.56 23.71 -0.26
CA SER A 77 -33.75 23.72 -1.50
C SER A 77 -33.67 22.33 -2.13
N LYS A 78 -33.41 21.29 -1.32
CA LYS A 78 -33.40 19.89 -1.75
C LYS A 78 -34.78 19.42 -2.19
N GLU A 79 -35.82 19.76 -1.43
CA GLU A 79 -37.22 19.46 -1.75
C GLU A 79 -37.63 20.07 -3.09
N LYS A 80 -37.34 21.36 -3.31
CA LYS A 80 -37.62 22.05 -4.58
C LYS A 80 -36.88 21.39 -5.75
N ARG A 81 -35.61 21.01 -5.55
CA ARG A 81 -34.82 20.30 -6.56
C ARG A 81 -35.42 18.94 -6.90
N LEU A 82 -35.80 18.15 -5.90
CA LEU A 82 -36.45 16.85 -6.10
C LEU A 82 -37.80 16.98 -6.79
N LYS A 83 -38.60 17.98 -6.42
CA LYS A 83 -39.88 18.27 -7.10
C LYS A 83 -39.66 18.58 -8.57
N ALA A 84 -38.71 19.44 -8.90
CA ALA A 84 -38.37 19.76 -10.29
C ALA A 84 -37.84 18.53 -11.06
N LEU A 85 -37.04 17.66 -10.44
CA LEU A 85 -36.58 16.41 -11.06
C LEU A 85 -37.73 15.42 -11.31
N ARG A 86 -38.70 15.31 -10.39
CA ARG A 86 -39.89 14.47 -10.55
C ARG A 86 -40.78 14.96 -11.69
N GLU A 87 -41.00 16.28 -11.77
CA GLU A 87 -41.78 16.89 -12.85
C GLU A 87 -41.12 16.64 -14.22
N LYS A 88 -39.80 16.85 -14.33
CA LYS A 88 -39.04 16.54 -15.55
C LYS A 88 -39.12 15.06 -15.93
N ALA A 89 -39.05 14.16 -14.95
CA ALA A 89 -39.18 12.73 -15.20
C ALA A 89 -40.59 12.34 -15.67
N ALA A 90 -41.63 12.99 -15.13
CA ALA A 90 -43.03 12.75 -15.52
C ALA A 90 -43.37 13.30 -16.90
N GLN A 91 -42.79 14.45 -17.28
CA GLN A 91 -43.00 15.11 -18.58
C GLN A 91 -42.02 14.61 -19.68
N ARG A 92 -41.27 13.53 -19.43
CA ARG A 92 -40.27 13.02 -20.38
C ARG A 92 -40.93 12.51 -21.65
N ASN A 93 -40.43 12.93 -22.82
CA ASN A 93 -40.84 12.37 -24.10
C ASN A 93 -40.20 10.98 -24.29
N PRO A 94 -40.97 9.89 -24.46
CA PRO A 94 -40.42 8.56 -24.67
C PRO A 94 -39.53 8.45 -25.92
N ASP A 95 -39.81 9.24 -26.96
CA ASP A 95 -39.13 9.18 -28.26
C ASP A 95 -37.99 10.21 -28.40
N GLU A 96 -37.55 10.82 -27.30
CA GLU A 96 -36.43 11.76 -27.33
C GLU A 96 -35.12 11.05 -27.71
N PHE A 97 -34.40 11.61 -28.68
CA PHE A 97 -33.10 11.11 -29.12
C PHE A 97 -32.03 12.20 -29.05
N TYR A 98 -30.95 11.90 -28.32
CA TYR A 98 -29.75 12.72 -28.25
C TYR A 98 -28.56 11.92 -28.75
N PHE A 99 -27.67 12.52 -29.55
CA PHE A 99 -26.49 11.83 -30.10
C PHE A 99 -25.56 11.21 -29.03
N LYS A 100 -25.54 11.77 -27.82
CA LYS A 100 -24.77 11.21 -26.70
C LYS A 100 -25.28 9.83 -26.25
N MET A 101 -26.54 9.50 -26.52
CA MET A 101 -27.13 8.20 -26.20
C MET A 101 -26.43 7.03 -26.92
N ILE A 102 -25.74 7.28 -28.03
CA ILE A 102 -24.95 6.27 -28.76
C ILE A 102 -23.76 5.78 -27.92
N ASN A 103 -23.12 6.68 -27.18
CA ASN A 103 -21.89 6.39 -26.44
C ASN A 103 -22.12 6.23 -24.92
N SER A 104 -23.26 6.69 -24.42
CA SER A 104 -23.58 6.64 -22.99
C SER A 104 -24.41 5.40 -22.65
N ASN A 105 -23.94 4.61 -21.69
CA ASN A 105 -24.64 3.41 -21.25
C ASN A 105 -25.39 3.63 -19.94
N THR A 106 -26.48 2.89 -19.76
CA THR A 106 -27.30 2.87 -18.54
C THR A 106 -27.41 1.42 -18.06
N LYS A 107 -27.15 1.15 -16.78
CA LYS A 107 -27.32 -0.18 -16.18
C LYS A 107 -28.38 -0.10 -15.09
N GLY A 108 -29.44 -0.91 -15.19
CA GLY A 108 -30.55 -0.88 -14.23
C GLY A 108 -31.20 0.50 -14.08
N GLY A 109 -31.30 1.27 -15.16
CA GLY A 109 -31.86 2.63 -15.15
C GLY A 109 -30.95 3.73 -14.60
N LYS A 110 -29.70 3.43 -14.21
CA LYS A 110 -28.71 4.42 -13.76
C LYS A 110 -27.60 4.60 -14.79
N HIS A 111 -27.27 5.86 -15.11
CA HIS A 111 -26.19 6.18 -16.04
C HIS A 111 -24.85 5.72 -15.47
N VAL A 112 -24.06 5.01 -16.29
CA VAL A 112 -22.72 4.51 -15.93
C VAL A 112 -21.69 5.17 -16.82
N THR A 113 -20.66 5.74 -16.20
CA THR A 113 -19.49 6.28 -16.89
C THR A 113 -18.35 5.26 -16.84
N GLU A 114 -17.73 5.00 -17.99
CA GLU A 114 -16.51 4.19 -18.06
C GLU A 114 -15.33 5.04 -17.59
N ARG A 115 -14.54 4.55 -16.62
CA ARG A 115 -13.39 5.27 -16.06
C ARG A 115 -12.08 4.99 -16.81
N ASN A 116 -11.93 3.76 -17.32
CA ASN A 116 -10.71 3.29 -17.96
C ASN A 116 -11.04 2.69 -19.33
N ALA A 117 -10.19 2.95 -20.32
CA ALA A 117 -10.29 2.36 -21.64
C ALA A 117 -9.60 0.98 -21.70
N ALA A 118 -10.11 0.08 -22.55
CA ALA A 118 -9.43 -1.17 -22.86
C ALA A 118 -8.16 -0.89 -23.67
N LEU A 119 -7.02 -1.43 -23.22
CA LEU A 119 -5.73 -1.25 -23.90
C LEU A 119 -5.59 -2.24 -25.07
N PRO A 120 -4.97 -1.82 -26.20
CA PRO A 120 -4.67 -2.74 -27.29
C PRO A 120 -3.65 -3.78 -26.87
N VAL A 121 -3.76 -4.99 -27.42
CA VAL A 121 -2.94 -6.16 -27.03
C VAL A 121 -1.44 -5.90 -27.18
N GLU A 122 -1.04 -5.16 -28.22
CA GLU A 122 0.36 -4.79 -28.46
C GLU A 122 0.93 -3.90 -27.33
N MET A 123 0.16 -2.89 -26.89
CA MET A 123 0.54 -2.03 -25.77
C MET A 123 0.64 -2.83 -24.47
N ILE A 124 -0.30 -3.77 -24.23
CA ILE A 124 -0.24 -4.66 -23.06
C ILE A 124 1.05 -5.51 -23.09
N SER A 125 1.42 -6.04 -24.26
CA SER A 125 2.66 -6.82 -24.42
C SER A 125 3.92 -5.98 -24.16
N MET A 126 3.92 -4.72 -24.60
CA MET A 126 5.00 -3.77 -24.31
C MET A 126 5.11 -3.49 -22.81
N LEU A 127 3.99 -3.17 -22.14
CA LEU A 127 3.95 -2.90 -20.70
C LEU A 127 4.44 -4.10 -19.90
N LYS A 128 3.95 -5.31 -20.19
CA LYS A 128 4.42 -6.55 -19.52
C LYS A 128 5.90 -6.83 -19.75
N SER A 129 6.45 -6.40 -20.90
CA SER A 129 7.88 -6.52 -21.18
C SER A 129 8.70 -5.56 -20.32
N GLN A 130 8.22 -4.33 -20.12
CA GLN A 130 8.83 -3.34 -19.21
C GLN A 130 8.75 -3.83 -17.76
N ASP A 131 7.59 -4.31 -17.32
CA ASP A 131 7.37 -4.82 -15.96
C ASP A 131 8.29 -6.02 -15.65
N LYS A 132 8.42 -6.96 -16.60
CA LYS A 132 9.36 -8.08 -16.47
C LYS A 132 10.79 -7.57 -16.25
N ASN A 133 11.23 -6.61 -17.07
CA ASN A 133 12.58 -6.08 -16.97
C ASN A 133 12.78 -5.36 -15.62
N TYR A 134 11.81 -4.59 -15.17
CA TYR A 134 11.85 -3.95 -13.86
C TYR A 134 11.98 -5.00 -12.74
N ILE A 135 11.12 -6.02 -12.71
CA ILE A 135 11.18 -7.08 -11.69
C ILE A 135 12.51 -7.83 -11.75
N LYS A 136 13.00 -8.15 -12.95
CA LYS A 136 14.31 -8.77 -13.12
C LYS A 136 15.44 -7.93 -12.53
N THR A 137 15.47 -6.62 -12.82
CA THR A 137 16.48 -5.72 -12.22
C THR A 137 16.37 -5.65 -10.70
N GLN A 138 15.14 -5.58 -10.15
CA GLN A 138 14.92 -5.60 -8.70
C GLN A 138 15.38 -6.91 -8.08
N ARG A 139 15.13 -8.04 -8.74
CA ARG A 139 15.58 -9.37 -8.31
C ARG A 139 17.10 -9.46 -8.33
N GLU A 140 17.78 -8.97 -9.37
CA GLU A 140 19.25 -8.93 -9.44
C GLU A 140 19.86 -8.05 -8.33
N ILE A 141 19.26 -6.89 -8.05
CA ILE A 141 19.68 -6.02 -6.95
C ILE A 141 19.50 -6.75 -5.62
N SER A 142 18.34 -7.39 -5.39
CA SER A 142 18.06 -8.18 -4.18
C SER A 142 19.06 -9.33 -4.02
N LYS A 143 19.38 -10.07 -5.10
CA LYS A 143 20.37 -11.16 -5.08
C LYS A 143 21.76 -10.66 -4.72
N LYS A 144 22.25 -9.58 -5.33
CA LYS A 144 23.56 -8.99 -4.98
C LYS A 144 23.61 -8.51 -3.54
N LYS A 145 22.52 -7.90 -3.06
CA LYS A 145 22.37 -7.46 -1.67
C LYS A 145 22.39 -8.64 -0.71
N MET A 146 21.66 -9.71 -1.01
CA MET A 146 21.64 -10.96 -0.24
C MET A 146 23.03 -11.60 -0.21
N GLN A 147 23.71 -11.68 -1.35
CA GLN A 147 25.04 -12.25 -1.45
C GLN A 147 26.07 -11.47 -0.62
N ARG A 148 26.09 -10.14 -0.71
CA ARG A 148 26.94 -9.30 0.17
C ARG A 148 26.64 -9.50 1.65
N LEU A 149 25.37 -9.68 2.00
CA LEU A 149 24.96 -9.96 3.37
C LEU A 149 25.51 -11.33 3.79
N GLN A 150 25.29 -12.38 3.00
CA GLN A 150 25.84 -13.72 3.24
C GLN A 150 27.36 -13.73 3.37
N GLU A 151 28.08 -13.04 2.48
CA GLU A 151 29.55 -12.89 2.54
C GLU A 151 29.99 -12.19 3.85
N SER A 152 29.20 -11.24 4.35
CA SER A 152 29.46 -10.57 5.64
C SER A 152 29.05 -11.41 6.86
N LEU A 153 28.08 -12.32 6.72
CA LEU A 153 27.63 -13.25 7.75
C LEU A 153 28.44 -14.55 7.63
N HIS A 154 29.71 -14.49 8.01
CA HIS A 154 30.56 -15.67 8.12
C HIS A 154 30.86 -15.99 9.59
N PHE A 155 30.73 -17.29 9.92
CA PHE A 155 31.04 -17.96 11.19
C PHE A 155 30.14 -17.57 12.38
N ILE A 156 29.22 -18.47 12.77
CA ILE A 156 28.99 -18.94 14.17
C ILE A 156 27.98 -20.11 14.18
N ASP A 157 28.21 -21.05 15.10
CA ASP A 157 27.51 -22.33 15.27
C ASP A 157 25.99 -22.17 15.47
N ASP A 158 25.23 -23.13 14.94
CA ASP A 158 23.79 -23.35 15.14
C ASP A 158 23.40 -23.60 16.61
N GLN A 159 24.35 -23.56 17.57
CA GLN A 159 24.10 -23.89 18.98
C GLN A 159 23.53 -22.73 19.80
N ASP A 160 23.70 -21.48 19.36
CA ASP A 160 23.19 -20.29 20.06
C ASP A 160 21.91 -19.71 19.42
N MET A 161 21.35 -20.38 18.41
CA MET A 161 20.10 -19.99 17.77
C MET A 161 18.98 -20.81 18.39
N ASP A 162 18.27 -20.24 19.36
CA ASP A 162 17.09 -20.86 19.97
C ASP A 162 16.06 -21.24 18.88
N GLU A 163 15.42 -22.40 18.99
CA GLU A 163 14.45 -22.91 17.99
C GLU A 163 13.31 -21.90 17.70
N GLU A 164 13.00 -21.04 18.67
CA GLU A 164 12.01 -19.97 18.59
C GLU A 164 12.36 -18.89 17.53
N ASP A 165 13.64 -18.64 17.28
CA ASP A 165 14.12 -17.61 16.33
C ASP A 165 14.15 -18.08 14.87
N MET A 166 14.18 -19.39 14.63
CA MET A 166 14.00 -19.99 13.29
C MET A 166 12.53 -19.90 12.82
N LEU A 167 11.58 -19.91 13.75
CA LEU A 167 10.15 -19.98 13.47
C LEU A 167 9.50 -18.60 13.29
N ALA A 168 10.08 -17.55 13.86
CA ALA A 168 9.52 -16.19 13.90
C ALA A 168 9.48 -15.43 12.54
N GLY A 169 9.83 -16.09 11.44
CA GLY A 169 9.78 -15.54 10.08
C GLY A 169 8.63 -16.03 9.20
N PHE A 170 7.80 -16.98 9.68
CA PHE A 170 6.75 -17.64 8.91
C PHE A 170 5.36 -17.51 9.57
N SER A 171 5.03 -16.35 10.14
CA SER A 171 3.64 -16.03 10.52
C SER A 171 3.02 -15.14 9.44
N ASP A 172 2.70 -15.72 8.29
CA ASP A 172 1.69 -15.15 7.40
C ASP A 172 0.48 -16.08 7.48
N GLU A 173 -0.61 -15.55 8.02
CA GLU A 173 -1.88 -16.23 8.21
C GLU A 173 -2.43 -16.72 6.86
N GLY A 174 -2.34 -18.03 6.64
CA GLY A 174 -2.99 -18.73 5.55
C GLY A 174 -3.25 -20.17 5.98
N GLU A 175 -4.39 -20.40 6.63
CA GLU A 175 -4.96 -21.73 6.77
C GLU A 175 -5.18 -22.33 5.37
N ASP A 176 -4.91 -23.63 5.26
CA ASP A 176 -5.07 -24.52 4.10
C ASP A 176 -3.89 -24.56 3.10
N GLU A 177 -2.97 -25.51 3.30
CA GLU A 177 -2.73 -26.66 2.40
C GLU A 177 -1.50 -27.44 2.90
N GLU A 178 -1.57 -28.78 2.79
CA GLU A 178 -0.62 -29.77 3.31
C GLU A 178 0.86 -29.37 3.11
N GLU A 179 1.53 -28.98 4.20
CA GLU A 179 2.96 -28.69 4.19
C GLU A 179 3.74 -30.00 4.03
N GLU A 180 4.16 -30.31 2.82
CA GLU A 180 5.38 -31.09 2.64
C GLU A 180 6.56 -30.24 3.12
N GLU A 181 6.82 -30.28 4.43
CA GLU A 181 8.05 -29.79 5.04
C GLU A 181 9.24 -30.57 4.46
N GLN A 182 9.77 -30.14 3.32
CA GLN A 182 11.10 -30.53 2.88
C GLN A 182 12.13 -29.76 3.71
N ASN A 183 12.19 -30.13 4.99
CA ASN A 183 13.21 -29.69 5.93
C ASN A 183 14.56 -30.27 5.48
N GLN A 184 15.23 -29.58 4.55
CA GLN A 184 16.62 -29.83 4.22
C GLN A 184 17.49 -29.43 5.42
N LYS A 185 17.48 -30.23 6.48
CA LYS A 185 18.45 -30.10 7.57
C LYS A 185 19.84 -30.13 6.94
N SER A 186 20.58 -29.04 7.10
CA SER A 186 21.95 -28.94 6.63
C SER A 186 22.74 -30.12 7.23
N LYS A 187 23.40 -30.91 6.37
CA LYS A 187 24.20 -32.04 6.86
C LYS A 187 25.32 -31.49 7.73
N LYS A 188 25.31 -31.80 9.02
CA LYS A 188 26.41 -31.48 9.94
C LYS A 188 27.69 -32.15 9.41
N SER A 189 28.78 -31.39 9.29
CA SER A 189 30.07 -31.97 8.90
C SER A 189 30.63 -32.80 10.06
N ASN A 190 30.96 -34.06 9.78
CA ASN A 190 31.57 -34.95 10.77
C ASN A 190 33.09 -34.84 10.69
N HIS A 191 33.76 -34.59 11.82
CA HIS A 191 35.21 -34.68 11.94
C HIS A 191 35.58 -36.05 12.51
N VAL A 192 36.29 -36.87 11.74
CA VAL A 192 36.78 -38.19 12.17
C VAL A 192 38.21 -38.05 12.67
N VAL A 193 38.51 -38.56 13.87
CA VAL A 193 39.88 -38.62 14.42
C VAL A 193 40.36 -40.07 14.34
N PHE A 194 41.54 -40.29 13.76
CA PHE A 194 42.17 -41.60 13.66
C PHE A 194 43.09 -41.85 14.84
N VAL A 195 43.07 -43.07 15.37
CA VAL A 195 43.83 -43.50 16.54
C VAL A 195 44.37 -44.91 16.27
N ASP A 196 45.60 -45.19 16.68
CA ASP A 196 46.33 -46.40 16.26
C ASP A 196 45.97 -47.64 17.09
N THR A 197 45.58 -47.48 18.37
CA THR A 197 45.29 -48.61 19.28
C THR A 197 43.83 -48.60 19.76
N GLU A 198 43.20 -49.79 19.86
CA GLU A 198 41.82 -49.92 20.35
C GLU A 198 41.64 -49.44 21.81
N GLU A 199 42.68 -49.55 22.63
CA GLU A 199 42.67 -49.05 24.01
C GLU A 199 42.59 -47.52 24.08
N GLU A 200 43.22 -46.85 23.11
CA GLU A 200 43.24 -45.39 23.00
C GLU A 200 41.89 -44.86 22.52
N VAL A 201 41.20 -45.58 21.63
CA VAL A 201 39.82 -45.27 21.23
C VAL A 201 38.88 -45.23 22.44
N LYS A 202 39.00 -46.20 23.36
CA LYS A 202 38.16 -46.26 24.57
C LYS A 202 38.47 -45.14 25.58
N LYS A 203 39.70 -44.64 25.61
CA LYS A 203 40.15 -43.57 26.53
C LYS A 203 40.19 -42.18 25.88
N PHE A 204 39.74 -42.06 24.63
CA PHE A 204 39.88 -40.84 23.84
C PHE A 204 39.08 -39.69 24.46
N ASN A 205 39.76 -38.59 24.79
CA ASN A 205 39.13 -37.36 25.25
C ASN A 205 39.48 -36.22 24.29
N PRO A 206 38.49 -35.58 23.63
CA PRO A 206 38.74 -34.55 22.64
C PRO A 206 39.42 -33.30 23.21
N ALA A 207 39.16 -32.95 24.48
CA ALA A 207 39.80 -31.79 25.12
C ALA A 207 41.32 -32.00 25.29
N LYS A 208 41.71 -33.23 25.66
CA LYS A 208 43.12 -33.60 25.82
C LYS A 208 43.81 -33.72 24.46
N HIS A 209 43.13 -34.33 23.48
CA HIS A 209 43.69 -34.48 22.13
C HIS A 209 43.97 -33.14 21.45
N LEU A 210 43.06 -32.17 21.60
CA LEU A 210 43.19 -30.83 21.00
C LEU A 210 44.00 -29.85 21.87
N ASN A 211 44.39 -30.22 23.10
CA ASN A 211 44.99 -29.33 24.09
C ASN A 211 44.18 -28.03 24.30
N THR A 212 42.85 -28.15 24.38
CA THR A 212 41.90 -27.04 24.56
C THR A 212 41.09 -27.21 25.84
N LEU A 213 40.49 -26.13 26.32
CA LEU A 213 39.48 -26.20 27.40
C LEU A 213 38.23 -26.97 26.94
N PRO A 214 37.55 -27.69 27.84
CA PRO A 214 36.36 -28.50 27.50
C PRO A 214 35.22 -27.67 26.89
N GLU A 215 35.07 -26.40 27.30
CA GLU A 215 34.06 -25.48 26.76
C GLU A 215 34.27 -25.17 25.27
N LEU A 216 35.53 -25.14 24.82
CA LEU A 216 35.90 -24.84 23.44
C LEU A 216 35.86 -26.07 22.53
N VAL A 217 35.59 -27.26 23.08
CA VAL A 217 35.52 -28.52 22.31
C VAL A 217 34.29 -28.58 21.40
N ASN A 218 33.21 -27.87 21.73
CA ASN A 218 32.02 -27.88 20.88
C ASN A 218 32.11 -26.87 19.72
N ARG A 219 32.89 -25.79 19.86
CA ARG A 219 33.01 -24.70 18.88
C ARG A 219 33.78 -25.08 17.62
N LYS A 220 33.19 -25.11 16.43
CA LYS A 220 33.87 -25.63 15.21
C LYS A 220 35.15 -24.91 14.76
N PHE A 221 35.19 -23.59 14.82
CA PHE A 221 36.29 -22.75 14.29
C PHE A 221 36.97 -21.96 15.42
N ASN A 222 38.23 -21.59 15.24
CA ASN A 222 39.02 -20.79 16.21
C ASN A 222 39.03 -21.39 17.63
N ARG A 223 39.65 -22.57 17.78
CA ARG A 223 39.84 -23.31 19.04
C ARG A 223 41.30 -23.12 19.52
N PRO A 224 41.64 -22.07 20.31
CA PRO A 224 43.01 -21.81 20.74
C PRO A 224 43.48 -22.87 21.74
N THR A 225 44.74 -23.31 21.63
CA THR A 225 45.34 -24.24 22.60
C THR A 225 45.66 -23.51 23.91
N VAL A 226 45.76 -24.28 25.00
CA VAL A 226 46.09 -23.75 26.33
C VAL A 226 47.44 -23.00 26.32
N ASP A 227 48.40 -23.46 25.51
CA ASP A 227 49.71 -22.80 25.38
C ASP A 227 49.62 -21.48 24.60
N THR A 228 48.76 -21.39 23.58
CA THR A 228 48.49 -20.15 22.86
C THR A 228 47.83 -19.12 23.77
N LEU A 229 46.89 -19.53 24.62
CA LEU A 229 46.23 -18.67 25.60
C LEU A 229 47.23 -18.12 26.65
N LYS A 230 48.18 -18.95 27.10
CA LYS A 230 49.24 -18.53 28.03
C LYS A 230 50.23 -17.54 27.40
N LYS A 231 50.56 -17.71 26.11
CA LYS A 231 51.52 -16.85 25.40
C LYS A 231 50.91 -15.51 24.97
N ASN A 232 49.67 -15.53 24.49
CA ASN A 232 48.98 -14.35 23.99
C ASN A 232 48.09 -13.76 25.09
N VAL A 233 48.71 -13.07 26.05
CA VAL A 233 47.96 -12.23 26.99
C VAL A 233 47.39 -11.05 26.20
N ILE A 234 46.10 -11.12 25.87
CA ILE A 234 45.41 -10.08 25.12
C ILE A 234 45.33 -8.83 26.01
N ALA A 235 46.08 -7.79 25.65
CA ALA A 235 46.20 -6.54 26.42
C ALA A 235 44.87 -5.76 26.59
N ASN A 236 43.80 -6.16 25.91
CA ASN A 236 42.46 -5.55 26.00
C ASN A 236 41.47 -6.34 26.86
N ALA A 237 41.90 -7.37 27.60
CA ALA A 237 41.03 -8.15 28.48
C ALA A 237 40.62 -7.43 29.78
N SER A 238 41.13 -6.22 30.02
CA SER A 238 40.82 -5.38 31.18
C SER A 238 39.78 -4.28 30.91
N VAL A 239 39.13 -4.29 29.75
CA VAL A 239 37.87 -3.54 29.57
C VAL A 239 36.79 -4.47 30.07
N ASP A 240 36.14 -4.07 31.17
CA ASP A 240 35.03 -4.77 31.78
C ASP A 240 34.14 -5.41 30.72
N SER A 241 33.87 -6.70 30.89
CA SER A 241 32.81 -7.40 30.19
C SER A 241 31.48 -6.80 30.64
N ASP A 242 31.17 -5.59 30.17
CA ASP A 242 29.86 -5.02 30.35
C ASP A 242 28.89 -5.96 29.62
N ASP A 243 28.09 -6.71 30.38
CA ASP A 243 27.05 -7.63 29.86
C ASP A 243 26.19 -6.95 28.77
N GLU A 244 26.06 -5.62 28.85
CA GLU A 244 25.36 -4.80 27.86
C GLU A 244 26.05 -4.78 26.48
N ASN A 245 27.38 -4.66 26.41
CA ASN A 245 28.11 -4.69 25.13
C ASN A 245 27.97 -6.06 24.44
N GLU A 246 27.99 -7.16 25.21
CA GLU A 246 27.77 -8.49 24.66
C GLU A 246 26.35 -8.67 24.13
N LYS A 247 25.33 -8.18 24.88
CA LYS A 247 23.93 -8.19 24.43
C LYS A 247 23.72 -7.38 23.17
N GLU A 248 24.33 -6.20 23.07
CA GLU A 248 24.25 -5.36 21.88
C GLU A 248 24.86 -6.07 20.65
N MET A 249 26.02 -6.71 20.81
CA MET A 249 26.66 -7.46 19.73
C MET A 249 25.84 -8.69 19.30
N LYS A 250 25.25 -9.42 20.24
CA LYS A 250 24.32 -10.54 19.96
C LYS A 250 23.06 -10.05 19.24
N LYS A 251 22.46 -8.94 19.70
CA LYS A 251 21.30 -8.31 19.05
C LYS A 251 21.62 -7.85 17.63
N ALA A 252 22.74 -7.16 17.43
CA ALA A 252 23.18 -6.72 16.10
C ALA A 252 23.36 -7.91 15.15
N ARG A 253 23.89 -9.03 15.64
CA ARG A 253 24.00 -10.28 14.88
C ARG A 253 22.63 -10.86 14.53
N ARG A 254 21.72 -11.01 15.50
CA ARG A 254 20.35 -11.51 15.28
C ARG A 254 19.60 -10.68 14.23
N MET A 255 19.73 -9.35 14.29
CA MET A 255 19.12 -8.44 13.32
C MET A 255 19.61 -8.70 11.89
N LYS A 256 20.89 -9.02 11.70
CA LYS A 256 21.45 -9.36 10.38
C LYS A 256 20.91 -10.69 9.84
N TYR A 257 20.77 -11.71 10.69
CA TYR A 257 20.15 -12.98 10.29
C TYR A 257 18.68 -12.81 9.94
N LYS A 258 17.93 -12.03 10.74
CA LYS A 258 16.53 -11.68 10.44
C LYS A 258 16.41 -10.94 9.10
N GLU A 259 17.30 -9.99 8.84
CA GLU A 259 17.37 -9.31 7.55
C GLU A 259 17.64 -10.29 6.40
N LEU A 260 18.57 -11.23 6.58
CA LEU A 260 18.88 -12.24 5.57
C LEU A 260 17.65 -13.12 5.29
N ALA A 261 16.96 -13.60 6.32
CA ALA A 261 15.73 -14.37 6.19
C ALA A 261 14.65 -13.59 5.42
N SER A 262 14.39 -12.34 5.78
CA SER A 262 13.45 -11.48 5.06
C SER A 262 13.83 -11.28 3.59
N ARG A 263 15.13 -11.21 3.28
CA ARG A 263 15.62 -11.08 1.89
C ARG A 263 15.43 -12.36 1.07
N ILE A 264 15.58 -13.53 1.69
CA ILE A 264 15.31 -14.82 1.05
C ILE A 264 13.82 -14.90 0.66
N VAL A 265 12.92 -14.60 1.60
CA VAL A 265 11.46 -14.56 1.32
C VAL A 265 11.13 -13.59 0.19
N ARG A 266 11.71 -12.38 0.22
CA ARG A 266 11.54 -11.40 -0.87
C ARG A 266 12.06 -11.92 -2.22
N GLU A 267 13.17 -12.66 -2.24
CA GLU A 267 13.71 -13.25 -3.48
C GLU A 267 12.74 -14.28 -4.06
N GLN A 268 12.17 -15.14 -3.21
CA GLN A 268 11.18 -16.13 -3.60
C GLN A 268 9.93 -15.46 -4.20
N GLN A 269 9.41 -14.41 -3.54
CA GLN A 269 8.27 -13.62 -4.02
C GLN A 269 8.56 -12.97 -5.39
N LEU A 270 9.72 -12.32 -5.54
CA LEU A 270 10.14 -11.74 -6.83
C LEU A 270 10.33 -12.81 -7.91
N SER A 271 10.85 -13.98 -7.55
CA SER A 271 11.00 -15.11 -8.45
C SER A 271 9.66 -15.70 -8.88
N LYS A 272 8.64 -15.69 -8.02
CA LYS A 272 7.26 -16.08 -8.35
C LYS A 272 6.63 -15.07 -9.29
N ALA A 273 6.73 -13.77 -8.99
CA ALA A 273 6.21 -12.69 -9.82
C ALA A 273 6.87 -12.64 -11.22
N GLU A 274 8.19 -12.86 -11.30
CA GLU A 274 8.90 -12.93 -12.58
C GLU A 274 8.36 -14.08 -13.45
N ARG A 275 8.23 -15.28 -12.88
CA ARG A 275 7.67 -16.46 -13.56
C ARG A 275 6.22 -16.23 -14.01
N GLU A 276 5.41 -15.59 -13.19
CA GLU A 276 4.03 -15.27 -13.55
C GLU A 276 3.97 -14.37 -14.79
N ILE A 277 4.73 -13.27 -14.82
CA ILE A 277 4.76 -12.36 -15.97
C ILE A 277 5.32 -13.07 -17.20
N GLU A 278 6.32 -13.93 -17.05
CA GLU A 278 6.83 -14.78 -18.13
C GLU A 278 5.75 -15.67 -18.73
N ILE A 279 4.97 -16.36 -17.89
CA ILE A 279 3.84 -17.18 -18.31
C ILE A 279 2.81 -16.30 -19.04
N GLN A 280 2.44 -15.15 -18.48
CA GLN A 280 1.48 -14.24 -19.12
C GLN A 280 1.96 -13.75 -20.50
N ARG A 281 3.25 -13.45 -20.66
CA ARG A 281 3.84 -13.09 -21.96
C ARG A 281 3.85 -14.27 -22.92
N ALA A 282 4.18 -15.47 -22.44
CA ALA A 282 4.13 -16.69 -23.25
C ALA A 282 2.71 -17.00 -23.71
N ILE A 283 1.70 -16.77 -22.87
CA ILE A 283 0.27 -16.89 -23.22
C ILE A 283 -0.11 -15.89 -24.31
N GLN A 284 0.38 -14.65 -24.25
CA GLN A 284 0.12 -13.65 -25.29
C GLN A 284 0.81 -13.97 -26.62
N SER A 285 1.84 -14.81 -26.60
CA SER A 285 2.50 -15.27 -27.83
C SER A 285 1.60 -16.18 -28.69
N LYS A 286 1.86 -16.20 -30.00
CA LYS A 286 1.12 -17.00 -30.97
C LYS A 286 1.37 -18.50 -30.75
N GLY A 287 0.34 -19.31 -30.96
CA GLY A 287 0.41 -20.77 -30.87
C GLY A 287 -0.76 -21.36 -30.10
N LYS A 288 -1.15 -22.60 -30.46
CA LYS A 288 -2.18 -23.35 -29.74
C LYS A 288 -1.60 -23.83 -28.41
N LYS A 289 -2.32 -23.60 -27.32
CA LYS A 289 -1.91 -23.90 -25.94
C LYS A 289 -3.09 -24.42 -25.13
N LYS A 290 -2.82 -25.29 -24.15
CA LYS A 290 -3.79 -25.85 -23.21
C LYS A 290 -3.23 -25.74 -21.79
N ARG A 291 -4.04 -25.34 -20.81
CA ARG A 291 -3.69 -25.40 -19.39
C ARG A 291 -3.70 -26.87 -18.94
N VAL A 292 -2.62 -27.31 -18.31
CA VAL A 292 -2.44 -28.72 -17.90
C VAL A 292 -2.55 -28.89 -16.38
N GLY A 293 -2.18 -27.88 -15.59
CA GLY A 293 -2.26 -27.95 -14.14
C GLY A 293 -1.75 -26.68 -13.47
N THR A 294 -1.29 -26.82 -12.23
CA THR A 294 -0.63 -25.80 -11.41
C THR A 294 0.73 -26.32 -10.95
N ASP A 295 1.69 -25.41 -10.83
CA ASP A 295 3.05 -25.65 -10.36
C ASP A 295 3.09 -25.65 -8.82
N GLU A 296 4.20 -26.07 -8.22
CA GLU A 296 4.44 -26.05 -6.75
C GLU A 296 4.20 -24.68 -6.12
N ASN A 297 4.30 -23.61 -6.92
CA ASN A 297 4.12 -22.23 -6.48
C ASN A 297 2.68 -21.71 -6.69
N GLY A 298 1.74 -22.58 -7.07
CA GLY A 298 0.35 -22.25 -7.42
C GLY A 298 0.18 -21.59 -8.80
N LEU A 299 1.24 -21.47 -9.59
CA LEU A 299 1.20 -20.84 -10.91
C LEU A 299 0.64 -21.80 -11.98
N PRO A 300 -0.19 -21.34 -12.93
CA PRO A 300 -0.76 -22.21 -13.95
C PRO A 300 0.28 -22.70 -14.97
N VAL A 301 0.32 -24.01 -15.21
CA VAL A 301 1.21 -24.64 -16.20
C VAL A 301 0.48 -24.84 -17.53
N TYR A 302 1.12 -24.41 -18.61
CA TYR A 302 0.57 -24.52 -19.97
C TYR A 302 1.44 -25.44 -20.84
N LYS A 303 0.78 -26.23 -21.69
CA LYS A 303 1.41 -27.04 -22.74
C LYS A 303 1.06 -26.47 -24.10
N TRP A 304 2.09 -26.13 -24.88
CA TRP A 304 1.94 -25.70 -26.26
C TRP A 304 1.87 -26.92 -27.19
N LYS A 305 1.12 -26.80 -28.29
CA LYS A 305 1.16 -27.79 -29.37
C LYS A 305 2.58 -27.81 -29.95
N ALA A 306 3.10 -29.02 -30.19
CA ALA A 306 4.42 -29.22 -30.77
C ALA A 306 4.40 -28.83 -32.26
N ASP A 307 4.46 -27.53 -32.53
CA ASP A 307 4.53 -26.95 -33.87
C ASP A 307 5.83 -26.14 -33.97
N ARG A 308 6.63 -26.39 -35.02
CA ARG A 308 7.84 -25.61 -35.28
C ARG A 308 7.43 -24.19 -35.68
N LYS A 309 8.04 -23.17 -35.05
CA LYS A 309 7.89 -21.78 -35.50
C LYS A 309 8.51 -21.66 -36.90
N LYS A 310 7.68 -21.29 -37.86
CA LYS A 310 8.12 -20.97 -39.24
C LYS A 310 8.85 -19.65 -39.26
#